data_AF-A0A453T9S9-F1
#
_entry.id   AF-A0A453T9S9-F1
#
_cell.length_a   1.000
_cell.length_b   1.000
_cell.length_c   1.000
_cell.angle_alpha   90.00
_cell.angle_beta   90.00
_cell.angle_gamma   90.00
#
_symmetry.space_group_name_H-M   'P 1'
#
loop_
_entity.id
_entity.type
_entity.pdbx_description
1 polymer ?
#
loop_
_entity_poly.entity_id
_entity_poly.type
_entity_poly.pdbx_seq_one_letter_code
_entity_poly.pdbx_strand_id
1 'polypeptide(L)'
;MIVLTAVTDVKFIARKGWFVAVSSDCVVHVYHYEKEMRKVTSFRALGRADVWCTLAVHPTQPYVLSGCATEIKLWDLNCIQTFEEHSAAIMALKFNPE
;
A
#
# COMPACT_ATOMS: atom_id res chain seq x y z
N MET A 1 10.14 -15.24 14.89
CA MET A 1 11.24 -14.65 14.11
C MET A 1 10.70 -13.36 13.50
N ILE A 2 11.22 -12.20 13.89
CA ILE A 2 10.83 -10.92 13.27
C ILE A 2 11.61 -10.85 11.95
N VAL A 3 10.92 -10.95 10.82
CA VAL A 3 11.56 -10.70 9.52
C VAL A 3 11.59 -9.19 9.35
N LEU A 4 12.79 -8.60 9.35
CA LEU A 4 12.99 -7.19 9.05
C LEU A 4 13.10 -7.06 7.53
N THR A 5 12.03 -6.58 6.89
CA THR A 5 12.00 -6.32 5.44
C THR A 5 12.14 -4.83 5.17
N ALA A 6 12.64 -4.47 3.99
CA ALA A 6 12.80 -3.07 3.62
C ALA A 6 11.44 -2.43 3.36
N VAL A 7 11.24 -1.18 3.80
CA VAL A 7 10.09 -0.36 3.39
C VAL A 7 10.41 0.24 2.03
N THR A 8 9.55 0.01 1.05
CA THR A 8 9.77 0.46 -0.34
C THR A 8 9.02 1.72 -0.70
N ASP A 9 7.86 1.97 -0.07
CA ASP A 9 7.09 3.19 -0.29
C ASP A 9 6.26 3.58 0.94
N VAL A 10 6.04 4.89 1.13
CA VAL A 10 5.21 5.47 2.19
C VAL A 10 4.34 6.58 1.62
N LYS A 11 3.06 6.62 2.02
CA LYS A 11 2.09 7.65 1.62
C LYS A 11 1.22 8.08 2.79
N PHE A 12 0.95 9.38 2.90
CA PHE A 12 0.06 9.93 3.92
C PHE A 12 -1.40 9.89 3.46
N ILE A 13 -2.30 9.62 4.41
CA ILE A 13 -3.74 9.79 4.33
C ILE A 13 -4.12 10.87 5.36
N ALA A 14 -3.78 12.12 5.03
CA ALA A 14 -3.87 13.26 5.95
C ALA A 14 -5.28 13.42 6.56
N ARG A 15 -6.34 13.20 5.77
CA ARG A 15 -7.74 13.29 6.22
C ARG A 15 -8.12 12.32 7.35
N LYS A 16 -7.31 11.28 7.60
CA LYS A 16 -7.51 10.32 8.69
C LYS A 16 -6.46 10.43 9.80
N GLY A 17 -5.47 11.31 9.65
CA GLY A 17 -4.28 11.31 10.50
C GLY A 17 -3.48 9.99 10.38
N TRP A 18 -3.52 9.35 9.20
CA TRP A 18 -2.86 8.06 8.95
C TRP A 18 -1.74 8.17 7.91
N PHE A 19 -0.78 7.24 7.94
CA PHE A 19 0.06 6.93 6.78
C PHE A 19 0.06 5.43 6.53
N VAL A 20 0.34 5.07 5.29
CA VAL A 20 0.50 3.71 4.83
C VAL A 20 1.94 3.50 4.37
N ALA A 21 2.52 2.36 4.74
CA ALA A 21 3.86 1.96 4.33
C ALA A 21 3.77 0.55 3.75
N VAL A 22 4.44 0.30 2.62
CA VAL A 22 4.55 -1.04 2.05
C VAL A 22 5.98 -1.55 2.14
N SER A 23 6.13 -2.83 2.48
CA SER A 23 7.41 -3.51 2.58
C SER A 23 7.71 -4.39 1.36
N SER A 24 8.97 -4.82 1.21
CA SER A 24 9.44 -5.69 0.12
C SER A 24 8.85 -7.11 0.15
N ASP A 25 8.24 -7.52 1.26
CA ASP A 25 7.43 -8.75 1.35
C ASP A 25 5.95 -8.51 1.02
N CYS A 26 5.61 -7.41 0.35
CA CYS A 26 4.26 -7.02 -0.04
C CYS A 26 3.26 -6.97 1.12
N VAL A 27 3.69 -6.50 2.29
CA VAL A 27 2.77 -6.19 3.39
C VAL A 27 2.57 -4.68 3.44
N VAL A 28 1.31 -4.26 3.41
CA VAL A 28 0.92 -2.88 3.65
C VAL A 28 0.60 -2.73 5.13
N HIS A 29 1.23 -1.74 5.76
CA HIS A 29 1.05 -1.39 7.15
C HIS A 29 0.38 -0.01 7.22
N VAL A 30 -0.65 0.11 8.05
CA VAL A 30 -1.37 1.37 8.27
C VAL A 30 -1.07 1.85 9.69
N TYR A 31 -0.68 3.11 9.82
CA TYR A 31 -0.35 3.74 11.09
C TYR A 31 -1.15 5.03 11.26
N HIS A 32 -1.51 5.33 12.50
CA HIS A 32 -2.02 6.62 12.92
C HIS A 32 -0.86 7.41 13.53
N TYR A 33 -0.73 8.71 13.19
CA TYR A 33 0.47 9.50 13.48
C TYR A 33 0.27 10.78 14.31
N GLU A 34 -0.95 11.12 14.74
CA GLU A 34 -1.21 12.43 15.38
C GLU A 34 -0.56 12.57 16.78
N LYS A 35 -1.25 12.16 17.85
CA LYS A 35 -0.75 12.30 19.24
C LYS A 35 0.22 11.19 19.61
N GLU A 36 -0.05 9.99 19.13
CA GLU A 36 0.74 8.79 19.37
C GLU A 36 0.87 8.02 18.06
N MET A 37 2.05 7.46 17.85
CA MET A 37 2.33 6.59 16.73
C MET A 37 1.81 5.18 17.05
N ARG A 38 0.74 4.75 16.38
CA ARG A 38 0.17 3.41 16.59
C ARG A 38 -0.14 2.72 15.28
N LYS A 39 0.16 1.42 15.23
CA LYS A 39 -0.25 0.57 14.11
C LYS A 39 -1.76 0.35 14.17
N VAL A 40 -2.45 0.67 13.08
CA VAL A 40 -3.90 0.47 12.93
C VAL A 40 -4.17 -0.94 12.42
N THR A 41 -3.52 -1.34 11.32
CA THR A 41 -3.70 -2.67 10.72
C THR A 41 -2.54 -3.03 9.79
N SER A 42 -2.54 -4.27 9.32
CA SER A 42 -1.71 -4.75 8.21
C SER A 42 -2.46 -5.72 7.33
N PHE A 43 -2.18 -5.67 6.04
CA PHE A 43 -2.72 -6.61 5.07
C PHE A 43 -1.66 -6.93 4.02
N ARG A 44 -1.72 -8.16 3.51
CA ARG A 44 -0.77 -8.66 2.51
C ARG A 44 -1.31 -8.36 1.12
N ALA A 45 -0.57 -7.56 0.36
CA ALA A 45 -0.89 -7.23 -1.03
C ALA A 45 -0.58 -8.37 -1.99
N LEU A 46 0.44 -9.20 -1.70
CA LEU A 46 0.75 -10.40 -2.48
C LEU A 46 1.33 -11.51 -1.59
N GLY A 47 0.99 -12.76 -1.91
CA GLY A 47 1.47 -13.95 -1.21
C GLY A 47 2.98 -14.22 -1.30
N ARG A 48 3.65 -13.62 -2.27
CA ARG A 48 5.08 -13.80 -2.55
C ARG A 48 5.91 -12.63 -2.03
N ALA A 49 7.09 -12.92 -1.48
CA ALA A 49 8.05 -11.94 -1.00
C ALA A 49 9.11 -11.58 -2.06
N ASP A 50 9.94 -10.58 -1.76
CA ASP A 50 11.09 -10.14 -2.56
C ASP A 50 10.72 -9.52 -3.91
N VAL A 51 9.72 -8.64 -3.89
CA VAL A 51 9.30 -7.90 -5.08
C VAL A 51 9.21 -6.42 -4.80
N TRP A 52 9.33 -5.63 -5.87
CA TRP A 52 9.14 -4.18 -5.79
C TRP A 52 7.67 -3.85 -5.52
N CYS A 53 7.44 -2.86 -4.64
CA CYS A 53 6.11 -2.39 -4.29
C CYS A 53 6.02 -0.87 -4.34
N THR A 54 4.86 -0.36 -4.74
CA THR A 54 4.54 1.08 -4.69
C THR A 54 3.10 1.32 -4.25
N LEU A 55 2.84 2.50 -3.69
CA LEU A 55 1.52 2.91 -3.19
C LEU A 55 1.06 4.20 -3.85
N ALA A 56 -0.25 4.32 -4.03
CA ALA A 56 -0.93 5.60 -4.24
C ALA A 56 -2.13 5.71 -3.30
N VAL A 57 -2.39 6.92 -2.82
CA VAL A 57 -3.55 7.24 -1.97
C VAL A 57 -4.45 8.17 -2.75
N HIS A 58 -5.74 7.85 -2.82
CA HIS A 58 -6.71 8.75 -3.42
C HIS A 58 -6.85 10.01 -2.54
N PRO A 59 -6.87 11.23 -3.13
CA PRO A 59 -6.87 12.47 -2.35
C PRO A 59 -8.07 12.59 -1.41
N THR A 60 -9.27 12.31 -1.90
CA THR A 60 -10.54 12.50 -1.16
C THR A 60 -11.19 11.19 -0.69
N GLN A 61 -11.36 10.23 -1.60
CA GLN A 61 -12.00 8.93 -1.34
C GLN A 61 -11.12 7.98 -0.51
N PRO A 62 -11.68 6.97 0.19
CA PRO A 62 -10.93 6.11 1.13
C PRO A 62 -9.93 5.15 0.46
N TYR A 63 -9.67 5.31 -0.84
CA TYR A 63 -8.92 4.35 -1.63
C TYR A 63 -7.41 4.44 -1.49
N VAL A 64 -6.79 3.26 -1.50
CA VAL A 64 -5.36 3.06 -1.68
C VAL A 64 -5.16 2.12 -2.86
N LEU A 65 -4.20 2.41 -3.72
CA LEU A 65 -3.69 1.45 -4.70
C LEU A 65 -2.35 0.91 -4.22
N SER A 66 -2.14 -0.39 -4.39
CA SER A 66 -0.83 -1.02 -4.29
C SER A 66 -0.45 -1.65 -5.61
N GLY A 67 0.79 -1.47 -6.03
CA GLY A 67 1.39 -2.21 -7.14
C GLY A 67 2.46 -3.11 -6.56
N CYS A 68 2.36 -4.43 -6.77
CA CYS A 68 3.34 -5.42 -6.29
C CYS A 68 3.49 -6.49 -7.37
N ALA A 69 4.73 -6.75 -7.80
CA ALA A 69 5.01 -7.54 -9.01
C ALA A 69 4.22 -7.02 -10.22
N THR A 70 3.30 -7.82 -10.75
CA THR A 70 2.47 -7.51 -11.93
C THR A 70 1.04 -7.10 -11.57
N GLU A 71 0.65 -7.19 -10.29
CA GLU A 71 -0.71 -6.93 -9.85
C GLU A 71 -0.85 -5.50 -9.32
N ILE A 72 -1.97 -4.87 -9.69
CA ILE A 72 -2.46 -3.66 -9.03
C ILE A 72 -3.68 -4.05 -8.20
N LYS A 73 -3.75 -3.60 -6.94
CA LYS A 73 -4.91 -3.83 -6.07
C LYS A 73 -5.45 -2.51 -5.54
N LEU A 74 -6.77 -2.37 -5.54
CA LEU A 74 -7.53 -1.26 -4.97
C LEU A 74 -8.10 -1.67 -3.60
N TRP A 75 -7.92 -0.82 -2.59
CA TRP A 75 -8.27 -1.11 -1.21
C TRP A 75 -9.19 -0.05 -0.59
N ASP A 76 -10.18 -0.50 0.18
CA ASP A 76 -10.90 0.26 1.20
C ASP A 76 -11.10 -0.65 2.42
N LEU A 77 -10.07 -0.73 3.28
CA LEU A 77 -9.88 -1.71 4.35
C LEU A 77 -9.74 -3.18 3.89
N ASN A 78 -10.51 -3.59 2.88
CA ASN A 78 -10.41 -4.85 2.17
C ASN A 78 -10.04 -4.61 0.70
N CYS A 79 -9.52 -5.63 0.03
CA CYS A 79 -9.28 -5.58 -1.42
C CYS A 79 -10.62 -5.51 -2.15
N ILE A 80 -10.87 -4.42 -2.86
CA ILE A 80 -12.10 -4.21 -3.65
C ILE A 80 -11.91 -4.79 -5.06
N GLN A 81 -10.72 -4.61 -5.63
CA GLN A 81 -10.44 -4.99 -7.02
C GLN A 81 -8.97 -5.33 -7.21
N THR A 82 -8.71 -6.33 -8.06
CA THR A 82 -7.38 -6.68 -8.56
C THR A 82 -7.37 -6.46 -10.08
N PHE A 83 -6.28 -5.88 -10.59
CA PHE A 83 -6.00 -5.71 -12.01
C PHE A 83 -4.74 -6.52 -12.35
N GLU A 84 -4.86 -7.43 -13.33
CA GLU A 84 -3.83 -8.43 -13.67
C GLU A 84 -3.44 -8.34 -15.15
N GLU A 85 -3.26 -7.13 -15.67
CA GLU A 85 -3.00 -6.90 -17.10
C GLU A 85 -1.51 -6.77 -17.45
N HIS A 86 -0.65 -6.61 -16.43
CA HIS A 86 0.76 -6.32 -16.64
C HIS A 86 1.61 -7.60 -16.62
N SER A 87 2.69 -7.62 -17.41
CA SER A 87 3.65 -8.74 -17.47
C SER A 87 4.99 -8.43 -16.80
N ALA A 88 5.14 -7.23 -16.23
CA ALA A 88 6.36 -6.76 -15.58
C ALA A 88 6.05 -5.91 -14.34
N ALA A 89 7.10 -5.52 -13.61
CA ALA A 89 7.00 -4.79 -12.35
C ALA A 89 6.26 -3.45 -12.49
N ILE A 90 5.29 -3.20 -11.59
CA ILE A 90 4.63 -1.90 -11.47
C ILE A 90 5.59 -0.89 -10.84
N MET A 91 6.05 0.08 -11.62
CA MET A 91 7.05 1.06 -11.15
C MET A 91 6.43 2.27 -10.45
N ALA A 92 5.23 2.69 -10.84
CA ALA A 92 4.57 3.85 -10.26
C ALA A 92 3.05 3.73 -10.37
N LEU A 93 2.36 4.30 -9.39
CA LEU A 93 0.90 4.44 -9.36
C LEU A 93 0.52 5.88 -9.05
N LYS A 94 -0.56 6.36 -9.65
CA LYS A 94 -1.14 7.68 -9.41
C LYS A 94 -2.65 7.60 -9.51
N PHE A 95 -3.33 8.34 -8.65
CA PHE A 95 -4.74 8.67 -8.86
C PHE A 95 -4.82 9.96 -9.67
N ASN A 96 -5.84 10.07 -10.53
CA ASN A 96 -6.26 11.38 -11.00
C ASN A 96 -6.71 12.21 -9.78
N PRO A 97 -6.20 13.43 -9.56
CA PRO A 97 -6.65 14.27 -8.46
C PRO A 97 -8.08 14.81 -8.63
N GLU A 98 -8.63 14.78 -9.84
CA GLU A 98 -10.00 15.21 -10.19
C GLU A 98 -11.05 14.15 -9.85
#